data_AF-A0A520LM58-F1
#
_entry.id   AF-A0A520LM58-F1
#
_cell.length_a   1.000
_cell.length_b   1.000
_cell.length_c   1.000
_cell.angle_alpha   90.00
_cell.angle_beta   90.00
_cell.angle_gamma   90.00
#
_symmetry.space_group_name_H-M   'P 1'
#
loop_
_entity.id
_entity.type
_entity.pdbx_description
1 polymer ?
#
loop_
_entity_poly.entity_id
_entity_poly.type
_entity_poly.pdbx_seq_one_letter_code
_entity_poly.pdbx_strand_id
1 'polypeptide(L)'
;MRNISLIIVLGILFSMTANSSDNPLIIDVRTLDEWNNGHIEGSYHIEWQVISENIFDLTSDFNKKIYVYCRSGNRSGKAKNMLNALGFDNVINAGGKEEAESLIKSLN
;
A
#
# COMPACT_ATOMS: atom_id res chain seq x y z
N MET A 1 -14.75 3.75 47.82
CA MET A 1 -13.85 4.81 47.32
C MET A 1 -12.43 4.25 47.32
N ARG A 2 -11.84 3.98 46.14
CA ARG A 2 -10.44 3.56 46.01
C ARG A 2 -9.88 3.95 44.63
N ASN A 3 -9.52 5.23 44.56
CA ASN A 3 -8.22 5.75 44.12
C ASN A 3 -7.64 5.16 42.81
N ILE A 4 -8.11 5.70 41.69
CA ILE A 4 -7.30 6.24 40.58
C ILE A 4 -5.91 6.70 41.03
N SER A 5 -4.85 5.97 40.68
CA SER A 5 -3.46 6.50 40.62
C SER A 5 -2.37 5.50 40.13
N LEU A 6 -2.68 4.45 39.36
CA LEU A 6 -1.62 3.49 38.97
C LEU A 6 -1.80 2.73 37.64
N ILE A 7 -2.38 3.35 36.59
CA ILE A 7 -2.45 2.74 35.23
C ILE A 7 -1.98 3.70 34.11
N ILE A 8 -1.27 4.80 34.44
CA ILE A 8 -0.75 5.73 33.42
C ILE A 8 0.64 5.31 32.91
N VAL A 9 1.25 4.25 33.49
CA VAL A 9 2.59 3.75 33.11
C VAL A 9 2.53 2.37 32.43
N LEU A 10 1.46 2.10 31.67
CA LEU A 10 1.34 0.88 30.83
C LEU A 10 1.13 1.24 29.34
N GLY A 11 1.67 2.38 28.90
CA GLY A 11 1.55 2.87 27.52
C GLY A 11 2.87 2.94 26.75
N ILE A 12 3.97 2.38 27.28
CA ILE A 12 5.32 2.48 26.68
C ILE A 12 5.81 1.12 26.15
N LEU A 13 4.95 0.13 25.96
CA LEU A 13 5.39 -1.17 25.44
C LEU A 13 4.34 -1.79 24.50
N PHE A 14 4.05 -1.14 23.37
CA PHE A 14 3.66 -1.91 22.19
C PHE A 14 4.91 -2.11 21.35
N SER A 15 5.60 -3.20 21.68
CA SER A 15 6.83 -3.66 21.09
C SER A 15 6.83 -3.51 19.58
N MET A 16 7.82 -2.79 19.05
CA MET A 16 8.31 -3.00 17.70
C MET A 16 8.69 -4.48 17.55
N THR A 17 7.80 -5.24 16.94
CA THR A 17 8.12 -6.51 16.30
C THR A 17 7.49 -6.52 14.91
N ALA A 18 7.86 -5.56 14.07
CA ALA A 18 7.66 -5.67 12.63
C ALA A 18 8.72 -6.65 12.08
N ASN A 19 8.59 -7.92 12.45
CA ASN A 19 9.24 -9.02 11.78
C ASN A 19 8.15 -9.87 11.14
N SER A 20 7.70 -9.41 9.98
CA SER A 20 7.07 -10.30 9.01
C SER A 20 7.76 -10.02 7.69
N SER A 21 8.39 -11.07 7.16
CA SER A 21 8.82 -11.23 5.77
C SER A 21 7.61 -11.15 4.84
N ASP A 22 6.88 -10.04 4.88
CA ASP A 22 5.61 -9.88 4.21
C ASP A 22 5.85 -8.99 3.01
N ASN A 23 6.00 -9.64 1.84
CA ASN A 23 6.30 -8.96 0.61
C ASN A 23 5.30 -7.83 0.37
N PRO A 24 5.76 -6.65 -0.06
CA PRO A 24 4.87 -5.53 -0.32
C PRO A 24 3.94 -5.87 -1.49
N LEU A 25 2.71 -5.37 -1.42
CA LEU A 25 1.76 -5.47 -2.52
C LEU A 25 2.13 -4.41 -3.57
N ILE A 26 2.28 -4.81 -4.82
CA ILE A 26 2.57 -3.88 -5.92
C ILE A 26 1.33 -3.86 -6.82
N ILE A 27 0.75 -2.69 -7.07
CA ILE A 27 -0.48 -2.53 -7.83
C ILE A 27 -0.26 -1.56 -9.00
N ASP A 28 -0.48 -2.05 -10.21
CA ASP A 28 -0.60 -1.23 -11.40
C ASP A 28 -2.02 -0.65 -11.49
N VAL A 29 -2.12 0.68 -11.47
CA VAL A 29 -3.41 1.39 -11.53
C VAL A 29 -3.72 2.00 -12.89
N ARG A 30 -3.00 1.58 -13.93
CA ARG A 30 -3.23 1.93 -15.33
C ARG A 30 -4.44 1.21 -15.91
N THR A 31 -4.80 1.54 -17.15
CA THR A 31 -5.87 0.82 -17.85
C THR A 31 -5.49 -0.62 -18.14
N LEU A 32 -6.49 -1.47 -18.39
CA LEU A 32 -6.25 -2.85 -18.83
C LEU A 32 -5.38 -2.94 -20.10
N ASP A 33 -5.54 -2.02 -21.06
CA ASP A 33 -4.71 -1.98 -22.25
C ASP A 33 -3.24 -1.70 -21.93
N GLU A 34 -2.96 -0.74 -21.04
CA GLU A 34 -1.59 -0.43 -20.60
C GLU A 34 -0.96 -1.60 -19.83
N TRP A 35 -1.76 -2.32 -19.04
CA TRP A 35 -1.36 -3.54 -18.33
C TRP A 35 -1.00 -4.67 -19.30
N ASN A 36 -1.85 -4.92 -20.29
CA ASN A 36 -1.66 -5.96 -21.31
C ASN A 36 -0.45 -5.66 -22.23
N ASN A 37 -0.12 -4.38 -22.43
CA ASN A 37 1.10 -3.95 -23.15
C ASN A 37 2.38 -4.05 -22.28
N GLY A 38 2.29 -4.64 -21.09
CA GLY A 38 3.42 -4.95 -20.22
C GLY A 38 3.40 -4.17 -18.92
N HIS A 39 3.68 -4.87 -17.84
CA HIS A 39 3.63 -4.41 -16.45
C HIS A 39 4.85 -4.92 -15.68
N ILE A 40 4.99 -4.49 -14.43
CA ILE A 40 6.04 -4.97 -13.52
C ILE A 40 5.68 -6.39 -13.09
N GLU A 41 6.61 -7.34 -13.23
CA GLU A 41 6.40 -8.73 -12.84
C GLU A 41 6.05 -8.85 -11.35
N GLY A 42 5.07 -9.70 -11.03
CA GLY A 42 4.57 -9.88 -9.66
C GLY A 42 3.67 -8.76 -9.14
N SER A 43 3.37 -7.73 -9.95
CA SER A 43 2.33 -6.76 -9.60
C SER A 43 0.92 -7.33 -9.84
N TYR A 44 -0.07 -6.71 -9.21
CA TYR A 44 -1.50 -6.92 -9.44
C TYR A 44 -2.07 -5.76 -10.26
N HIS A 45 -3.16 -5.99 -10.98
CA HIS A 45 -3.84 -4.95 -11.76
C HIS A 45 -5.16 -4.55 -11.11
N ILE A 46 -5.30 -3.27 -10.77
CA ILE A 46 -6.58 -2.66 -10.38
C ILE A 46 -6.59 -1.22 -10.87
N GLU A 47 -7.45 -0.89 -11.83
CA GLU A 47 -7.56 0.50 -12.31
C GLU A 47 -7.90 1.46 -11.16
N TRP A 48 -7.30 2.65 -11.14
CA TRP A 48 -7.43 3.58 -10.01
C TRP A 48 -8.90 3.96 -9.71
N GLN A 49 -9.79 3.92 -10.70
CA GLN A 49 -11.21 4.25 -10.55
C GLN A 49 -11.98 3.27 -9.67
N VAL A 50 -11.56 2.01 -9.64
CA VAL A 50 -12.25 0.91 -8.91
C VAL A 50 -11.43 0.38 -7.73
N ILE A 51 -10.29 1.03 -7.43
CA ILE A 51 -9.36 0.52 -6.42
C ILE A 51 -9.96 0.47 -5.02
N SER A 52 -10.85 1.40 -4.68
CA SER A 52 -11.53 1.40 -3.38
C SER A 52 -12.46 0.21 -3.19
N GLU A 53 -13.01 -0.33 -4.28
CA GLU A 53 -13.94 -1.45 -4.26
C GLU A 53 -13.18 -2.78 -4.28
N ASN A 54 -12.10 -2.85 -5.06
CA ASN A 54 -11.42 -4.12 -5.37
C ASN A 54 -10.18 -4.39 -4.51
N ILE A 55 -9.70 -3.44 -3.69
CA ILE A 55 -8.50 -3.66 -2.85
C ILE A 55 -8.67 -4.84 -1.88
N PHE A 56 -9.90 -5.10 -1.43
CA PHE A 56 -10.21 -6.16 -0.48
C PHE A 56 -10.07 -7.57 -1.06
N ASP A 57 -10.05 -7.71 -2.39
CA ASP A 57 -9.72 -8.97 -3.07
C ASP A 57 -8.24 -9.33 -2.91
N LEU A 58 -7.38 -8.33 -2.69
CA LEU A 58 -5.93 -8.51 -2.51
C LEU A 58 -5.51 -8.55 -1.04
N THR A 59 -6.12 -7.71 -0.20
CA THR A 59 -5.77 -7.64 1.22
C THR A 59 -6.86 -6.99 2.07
N SER A 60 -7.04 -7.52 3.27
CA SER A 60 -7.79 -6.86 4.36
C SER A 60 -6.86 -6.45 5.52
N ASP A 61 -5.54 -6.59 5.35
CA ASP A 61 -4.55 -6.07 6.29
C ASP A 61 -4.26 -4.60 5.98
N PHE A 62 -4.78 -3.71 6.83
CA PHE A 62 -4.60 -2.26 6.73
C PHE A 62 -3.15 -1.79 6.96
N ASN A 63 -2.30 -2.62 7.58
CA ASN A 63 -0.88 -2.30 7.78
C ASN A 63 0.00 -2.76 6.59
N LYS A 64 -0.58 -3.50 5.64
CA LYS A 64 0.12 -4.03 4.47
C LYS A 64 0.79 -2.89 3.71
N LYS A 65 2.08 -3.06 3.40
CA LYS A 65 2.82 -2.11 2.58
C LYS A 65 2.35 -2.23 1.13
N ILE A 66 1.84 -1.15 0.56
CA ILE A 66 1.27 -1.13 -0.80
C ILE A 66 2.03 -0.10 -1.64
N TYR A 67 2.58 -0.52 -2.77
CA TYR A 67 3.10 0.35 -3.82
C TYR A 67 2.08 0.44 -4.95
N VAL A 68 1.61 1.66 -5.26
CA VAL A 68 0.78 1.92 -6.44
C VAL A 68 1.62 2.66 -7.48
N TYR A 69 1.55 2.23 -8.74
CA TYR A 69 2.22 2.91 -9.86
C TYR A 69 1.29 3.11 -11.03
N CYS A 70 1.62 4.07 -11.90
CA CYS A 70 0.91 4.26 -13.14
C CYS A 70 1.85 4.64 -14.28
N ARG A 71 1.37 5.37 -15.30
CA ARG A 71 2.24 5.87 -16.39
C ARG A 71 3.21 6.96 -15.92
N SER A 72 2.76 7.89 -15.08
CA SER A 72 3.49 9.13 -14.77
C SER A 72 3.27 9.65 -13.33
N GLY A 73 2.83 8.81 -12.40
CA GLY A 73 2.59 9.19 -11.00
C GLY A 73 1.23 9.83 -10.65
N ASN A 74 0.48 10.38 -11.62
CA ASN A 74 -0.77 11.11 -11.33
C ASN A 74 -1.91 10.17 -10.87
N ARG A 75 -2.16 9.08 -11.61
CA ARG A 75 -3.23 8.11 -11.26
C ARG A 75 -2.90 7.33 -9.99
N SER A 76 -1.63 6.96 -9.80
CA SER A 76 -1.16 6.33 -8.57
C SER A 76 -1.25 7.27 -7.36
N GLY A 77 -1.10 8.59 -7.55
CA GLY A 77 -1.42 9.57 -6.51
C GLY A 77 -2.89 9.56 -6.10
N LYS A 78 -3.81 9.48 -7.08
CA LYS A 78 -5.26 9.35 -6.80
C LYS A 78 -5.58 8.03 -6.09
N ALA A 79 -5.03 6.92 -6.59
CA ALA A 79 -5.19 5.60 -5.99
C ALA A 79 -4.70 5.57 -4.53
N LYS A 80 -3.53 6.16 -4.26
CA LYS A 80 -3.02 6.32 -2.90
C LYS A 80 -4.02 7.07 -2.00
N ASN A 81 -4.54 8.21 -2.46
CA ASN A 81 -5.48 8.98 -1.66
C ASN A 81 -6.78 8.20 -1.38
N MET A 82 -7.26 7.44 -2.36
CA MET A 82 -8.44 6.58 -2.22
C MET A 82 -8.21 5.44 -1.23
N LEU A 83 -7.05 4.79 -1.26
CA LEU A 83 -6.68 3.74 -0.31
C LEU A 83 -6.47 4.29 1.11
N ASN A 84 -5.82 5.45 1.24
CA ASN A 84 -5.67 6.13 2.52
C ASN A 84 -7.03 6.48 3.14
N ALA A 85 -8.01 6.90 2.32
CA ALA A 85 -9.36 7.19 2.80
C ALA A 85 -10.10 5.94 3.33
N LEU A 86 -9.66 4.74 2.95
CA LEU A 86 -10.17 3.47 3.47
C LEU A 86 -9.41 2.96 4.70
N GLY A 87 -8.37 3.66 5.15
CA GLY A 87 -7.55 3.28 6.31
C GLY A 87 -6.29 2.46 5.99
N PHE A 88 -5.94 2.31 4.71
CA PHE A 88 -4.62 1.77 4.36
C PHE A 88 -3.57 2.88 4.51
N ASP A 89 -2.87 2.91 5.64
CA ASP A 89 -1.94 4.01 5.96
C ASP A 89 -0.54 3.83 5.34
N ASN A 90 -0.19 2.60 4.94
CA ASN A 90 1.13 2.24 4.41
C ASN A 90 1.15 2.17 2.86
N VAL A 91 0.60 3.21 2.21
CA VAL A 91 0.49 3.29 0.74
C VAL A 91 1.50 4.29 0.16
N ILE A 92 2.31 3.81 -0.79
CA ILE A 92 3.38 4.54 -1.45
C ILE A 92 3.01 4.76 -2.92
N ASN A 93 3.03 6.01 -3.37
CA ASN A 93 3.01 6.33 -4.79
C ASN A 93 4.40 6.08 -5.37
N ALA A 94 4.55 5.00 -6.12
CA ALA A 94 5.81 4.59 -6.74
C ALA A 94 6.07 5.31 -8.08
N GLY A 95 5.22 6.26 -8.47
CA GLY A 95 5.45 7.11 -9.65
C GLY A 95 5.02 6.47 -10.97
N GLY A 96 5.80 6.72 -12.01
CA GLY A 96 5.66 6.05 -13.31
C GLY A 96 6.15 4.60 -13.29
N LYS A 97 5.84 3.81 -14.32
CA LYS A 97 6.22 2.39 -14.41
C LYS A 97 7.73 2.19 -14.24
N GLU A 98 8.55 3.00 -14.91
CA GLU A 98 10.01 2.89 -14.88
C GLU A 98 10.60 3.25 -13.50
N GLU A 99 10.07 4.30 -12.87
CA GLU A 99 10.43 4.72 -11.51
C GLU A 99 10.07 3.63 -10.50
N ALA A 100 8.85 3.09 -10.60
CA ALA A 100 8.36 2.02 -9.76
C ALA A 100 9.18 0.75 -9.92
N GLU A 101 9.51 0.37 -11.15
CA GLU A 101 10.34 -0.81 -11.43
C GLU A 101 11.75 -0.67 -10.83
N SER A 102 12.34 0.52 -10.95
CA SER A 102 13.65 0.82 -10.37
C SER A 102 13.62 0.75 -8.83
N LEU A 103 12.57 1.31 -8.23
CA LEU A 103 12.35 1.26 -6.79
C LEU A 103 12.18 -0.17 -6.30
N ILE A 104 11.34 -0.97 -6.96
CA ILE A 104 11.04 -2.36 -6.56
C ILE A 104 12.29 -3.23 -6.66
N LYS A 105 13.10 -3.06 -7.72
CA LYS A 105 14.38 -3.77 -7.86
C LYS A 105 15.37 -3.44 -6.74
N SER A 106 15.36 -2.22 -6.20
CA SER A 106 16.23 -1.83 -5.09
C SER A 106 15.83 -2.38 -3.71
N LEU A 107 14.63 -2.97 -3.60
CA LEU A 107 14.14 -3.56 -2.35
C LEU A 107 14.55 -5.02 -2.17
N ASN A 108 15.11 -5.64 -3.22
CA ASN A 108 15.62 -7.01 -3.25
C ASN A 108 17.15 -7.01 -3.33
#